data_AF-A0A1D8FY30-F1
#
_entry.id   AF-A0A1D8FY30-F1
#
_cell.length_a   1.000
_cell.length_b   1.000
_cell.length_c   1.000
_cell.angle_alpha   90.00
_cell.angle_beta   90.00
_cell.angle_gamma   90.00
#
_symmetry.space_group_name_H-M   'P 1'
#
loop_
_entity.id
_entity.type
_entity.pdbx_description
1 polymer ?
#
loop_
_entity_poly.entity_id
_entity_poly.type
_entity_poly.pdbx_seq_one_letter_code
_entity_poly.pdbx_strand_id
1 'polypeptide(L)'
;MAYDADVIVIGAGLAGLVATAELAAAGRSVILLDQEPEQSIGGQAHWSFGGLFLVDSPEQRRMRVRDSRDLALQDWLGTAGFDRPEDHWPRRWAEAYVDFAAGEKRAWLHRLGVRFFPVVGWAERGGYGATGHGNSVPRFHITWGTGPGLVEPFERRVREGVARGLVSARFRHRVTGLGRTGGAVDTVSGEVLEPSGAPRGTASSREVTGAFEYRAQAVVVTSGGIGGNHELVRAQWPERLGTPPEHMLSGVPAHVDGLMLGIAEAVGAHHVNRDRMWHYTEGIENWDPIWARHGIRILPGPSSLWLDALGRRLPVPLFPGFDTLGTLEHIMRTGHDHTWFVLDQRIIGKEFALSGSEQNPDLTGRSVRDVIGRARTDVPAPVRAFMEKGADFVVERDLSALVRGMNALTGEPLVDEAALRREIVARDREIANPFTKDLQVTAIRGARRYLGDRLIRTAAPHRLLDPKAGPLIAVRLRVLTRKSLGGLATDLSSRVLTAEGEPLPGLYAAGEAAGFGGGGVHGYRALEGTFLGGCLFSGRAAGRAAARAVA
;
A
#
# COMPACT_ATOMS: atom_id res chain seq x y z
N MET A 1 -10.58 16.62 37.64
CA MET A 1 -10.80 15.17 37.57
C MET A 1 -9.50 14.52 37.14
N ALA A 2 -9.14 13.37 37.70
CA ALA A 2 -7.91 12.67 37.33
C ALA A 2 -8.08 12.03 35.94
N TYR A 3 -7.05 12.12 35.09
CA TYR A 3 -6.99 11.40 33.83
C TYR A 3 -6.61 9.94 34.08
N ASP A 4 -7.10 9.01 33.23
CA ASP A 4 -6.75 7.58 33.30
C ASP A 4 -5.34 7.30 32.74
N ALA A 5 -4.88 8.16 31.84
CA ALA A 5 -3.52 8.18 31.29
C ALA A 5 -3.17 9.57 30.76
N ASP A 6 -1.89 9.81 30.47
CA ASP A 6 -1.47 11.05 29.80
C ASP A 6 -1.99 11.09 28.36
N VAL A 7 -1.91 9.95 27.66
CA VAL A 7 -2.30 9.84 26.24
C VAL A 7 -3.10 8.57 25.97
N ILE A 8 -4.15 8.67 25.16
CA ILE A 8 -4.84 7.51 24.57
C ILE A 8 -4.44 7.40 23.10
N VAL A 9 -4.02 6.21 22.66
CA VAL A 9 -3.73 5.89 21.26
C VAL A 9 -4.76 4.90 20.74
N ILE A 10 -5.43 5.24 19.63
CA ILE A 10 -6.49 4.43 19.03
C ILE A 10 -5.95 3.73 17.78
N GLY A 11 -5.81 2.41 17.85
CA GLY A 11 -5.27 1.53 16.82
C GLY A 11 -3.86 1.05 17.13
N ALA A 12 -3.66 -0.27 17.16
CA ALA A 12 -2.38 -0.94 17.32
C ALA A 12 -1.73 -1.29 15.97
N GLY A 13 -2.00 -0.50 14.92
CA GLY A 13 -1.28 -0.55 13.65
C GLY A 13 0.12 0.07 13.74
N LEU A 14 0.91 0.02 12.67
CA LEU A 14 2.30 0.54 12.68
C LEU A 14 2.41 1.99 13.18
N ALA A 15 1.54 2.90 12.74
CA ALA A 15 1.57 4.30 13.19
C ALA A 15 1.30 4.42 14.70
N GLY A 16 0.32 3.69 15.22
CA GLY A 16 0.00 3.65 16.65
C GLY A 16 1.11 3.03 17.49
N LEU A 17 1.72 1.94 17.04
CA LEU A 17 2.86 1.33 17.72
C LEU A 17 4.07 2.27 17.78
N VAL A 18 4.34 3.01 16.70
CA VAL A 18 5.41 4.02 16.67
C VAL A 18 5.09 5.17 17.65
N ALA A 19 3.86 5.69 17.64
CA ALA A 19 3.44 6.76 18.54
C ALA A 19 3.56 6.33 20.01
N THR A 20 3.02 5.15 20.36
CA THR A 20 3.09 4.57 21.69
C THR A 20 4.54 4.30 22.12
N ALA A 21 5.41 3.85 21.22
CA ALA A 21 6.82 3.65 21.53
C ALA A 21 7.55 4.97 21.85
N GLU A 22 7.27 6.06 21.13
CA GLU A 22 7.84 7.38 21.43
C GLU A 22 7.28 7.95 22.75
N LEU A 23 5.99 7.76 23.03
CA LEU A 23 5.35 8.15 24.28
C LEU A 23 5.94 7.40 25.50
N ALA A 24 6.06 6.07 25.40
CA ALA A 24 6.65 5.25 26.46
C ALA A 24 8.16 5.51 26.63
N ALA A 25 8.86 5.93 25.57
CA ALA A 25 10.26 6.38 25.68
C ALA A 25 10.37 7.73 26.39
N ALA A 26 9.36 8.59 26.27
CA ALA A 26 9.25 9.85 27.00
C ALA A 26 8.70 9.70 28.44
N GLY A 27 8.45 8.46 28.89
CA GLY A 27 7.96 8.19 30.24
C GLY A 27 6.48 8.51 30.48
N ARG A 28 5.69 8.68 29.42
CA ARG A 28 4.25 8.96 29.52
C ARG A 28 3.45 7.69 29.77
N SER A 29 2.39 7.81 30.55
CA SER A 29 1.37 6.78 30.71
C SER A 29 0.45 6.76 29.48
N VAL A 30 0.22 5.58 28.91
CA VAL A 30 -0.51 5.42 27.65
C VAL A 30 -1.56 4.32 27.75
N ILE A 31 -2.78 4.59 27.30
CA ILE A 31 -3.76 3.55 26.99
C ILE A 31 -3.75 3.32 25.47
N LEU A 32 -3.40 2.10 25.05
CA LEU A 32 -3.43 1.70 23.64
C LEU A 32 -4.69 0.85 23.39
N LEU A 33 -5.64 1.36 22.61
CA LEU A 33 -6.90 0.70 22.29
C LEU A 33 -6.83 0.04 20.90
N ASP A 34 -7.37 -1.16 20.75
CA ASP A 34 -7.63 -1.76 19.45
C ASP A 34 -8.89 -2.64 19.49
N GLN A 35 -9.72 -2.57 18.43
CA GLN A 35 -10.92 -3.40 18.33
C GLN A 35 -10.59 -4.87 18.03
N GLU A 36 -9.45 -5.13 17.39
CA GLU A 36 -9.02 -6.48 17.04
C GLU A 36 -8.38 -7.20 18.24
N PRO A 37 -8.31 -8.54 18.18
CA PRO A 37 -7.56 -9.32 19.16
C PRO A 37 -6.07 -9.00 19.15
N GLU A 38 -5.38 -9.34 20.25
CA GLU A 38 -3.95 -9.07 20.41
C GLU A 38 -3.08 -9.64 19.28
N GLN A 39 -3.42 -10.84 18.78
CA GLN A 39 -2.74 -11.47 17.66
C GLN A 39 -2.81 -10.68 16.35
N SER A 40 -3.61 -9.60 16.26
CA SER A 40 -3.69 -8.70 15.10
C SER A 40 -2.78 -7.46 15.21
N ILE A 41 -1.99 -7.32 16.27
CA ILE A 41 -1.05 -6.20 16.46
C ILE A 41 -0.18 -5.91 15.23
N GLY A 42 -0.06 -4.66 14.82
CA GLY A 42 0.55 -4.22 13.56
C GLY A 42 -0.46 -3.98 12.44
N GLY A 43 -1.69 -4.48 12.57
CA GLY A 43 -2.78 -4.28 11.63
C GLY A 43 -2.37 -4.59 10.18
N GLN A 44 -2.78 -3.74 9.25
CA GLN A 44 -2.43 -3.87 7.83
C GLN A 44 -0.93 -3.90 7.53
N ALA A 45 -0.11 -3.25 8.36
CA ALA A 45 1.33 -3.15 8.10
C ALA A 45 2.02 -4.50 8.22
N HIS A 46 1.47 -5.42 9.02
CA HIS A 46 1.93 -6.80 9.11
C HIS A 46 1.91 -7.48 7.73
N TRP A 47 0.84 -7.29 6.95
CA TRP A 47 0.67 -7.92 5.63
C TRP A 47 1.47 -7.23 4.52
N SER A 48 2.27 -6.22 4.84
CA SER A 48 2.98 -5.47 3.81
C SER A 48 4.15 -6.27 3.23
N PHE A 49 4.45 -6.03 1.95
CA PHE A 49 5.68 -6.49 1.31
C PHE A 49 6.96 -5.79 1.87
N GLY A 50 6.80 -4.78 2.74
CA GLY A 50 7.92 -4.15 3.46
C GLY A 50 8.69 -3.09 2.66
N GLY A 51 8.07 -2.54 1.62
CA GLY A 51 8.67 -1.47 0.81
C GLY A 51 8.78 -0.14 1.54
N LEU A 52 9.95 0.50 1.45
CA LEU A 52 10.24 1.83 1.99
C LEU A 52 10.89 2.73 0.93
N PHE A 53 10.35 3.94 0.80
CA PHE A 53 10.94 5.03 0.04
C PHE A 53 12.15 5.59 0.79
N LEU A 54 13.34 5.51 0.19
CA LEU A 54 14.58 6.13 0.67
C LEU A 54 15.24 6.87 -0.48
N VAL A 55 15.97 7.93 -0.17
CA VAL A 55 16.64 8.80 -1.14
C VAL A 55 18.14 8.79 -0.89
N ASP A 56 18.91 8.68 -1.98
CA ASP A 56 20.38 8.62 -1.99
C ASP A 56 20.99 7.64 -0.96
N SER A 57 20.38 6.46 -0.86
CA SER A 57 20.76 5.43 0.11
C SER A 57 22.07 4.72 -0.29
N PRO A 58 22.78 4.10 0.67
CA PRO A 58 23.87 3.18 0.38
C PRO A 58 23.49 2.05 -0.58
N GLU A 59 22.26 1.55 -0.51
CA GLU A 59 21.74 0.52 -1.40
C GLU A 59 21.61 1.03 -2.85
N GLN A 60 21.09 2.26 -3.04
CA GLN A 60 21.03 2.91 -4.36
C GLN A 60 22.43 3.12 -4.95
N ARG A 61 23.36 3.66 -4.17
CA ARG A 61 24.75 3.92 -4.62
C ARG A 61 25.47 2.63 -5.03
N ARG A 62 25.30 1.53 -4.28
CA ARG A 62 25.84 0.20 -4.64
C ARG A 62 25.29 -0.30 -5.99
N MET A 63 24.05 0.05 -6.29
CA MET A 63 23.39 -0.27 -7.56
C MET A 63 23.65 0.76 -8.66
N ARG A 64 24.59 1.70 -8.44
CA ARG A 64 24.98 2.79 -9.36
C ARG A 64 23.83 3.75 -9.69
N VAL A 65 22.85 3.85 -8.80
CA VAL A 65 21.79 4.86 -8.87
C VAL A 65 22.32 6.15 -8.26
N ARG A 66 22.25 7.24 -9.01
CA ARG A 66 22.50 8.60 -8.51
C ARG A 66 21.15 9.24 -8.23
N ASP A 67 20.96 9.67 -7.00
CA ASP A 67 19.70 10.24 -6.52
C ASP A 67 19.99 11.49 -5.68
N SER A 68 18.97 12.31 -5.46
CA SER A 68 19.06 13.49 -4.61
C SER A 68 17.71 13.84 -4.01
N ARG A 69 17.75 14.61 -2.92
CA ARG A 69 16.55 15.16 -2.28
C ARG A 69 15.70 15.98 -3.25
N ASP A 70 16.34 16.80 -4.10
CA ASP A 70 15.61 17.65 -5.06
C ASP A 70 14.96 16.83 -6.17
N LEU A 71 15.63 15.79 -6.69
CA LEU A 71 15.03 14.89 -7.68
C LEU A 71 13.85 14.12 -7.07
N ALA A 72 14.00 13.63 -5.84
CA ALA A 72 12.93 12.94 -5.14
C ALA A 72 11.73 13.86 -4.87
N LEU A 73 11.97 15.14 -4.53
CA LEU A 73 10.91 16.12 -4.34
C LEU A 73 10.22 16.48 -5.66
N GLN A 74 10.96 16.66 -6.75
CA GLN A 74 10.38 16.87 -8.08
C GLN A 74 9.43 15.72 -8.45
N ASP A 75 9.90 14.48 -8.31
CA ASP A 75 9.10 13.29 -8.60
C ASP A 75 7.86 13.21 -7.71
N TRP A 76 7.98 13.54 -6.42
CA TRP A 76 6.85 13.56 -5.49
C TRP A 76 5.81 14.60 -5.91
N LEU A 77 6.22 15.84 -6.19
CA LEU A 77 5.29 16.92 -6.54
C LEU A 77 4.61 16.67 -7.89
N GLY A 78 5.35 16.16 -8.88
CA GLY A 78 4.81 15.75 -10.18
C GLY A 78 3.83 14.58 -10.10
N THR A 79 4.08 13.66 -9.17
CA THR A 79 3.19 12.52 -8.87
C THR A 79 1.93 12.95 -8.11
N ALA A 80 2.10 13.78 -7.08
CA ALA A 80 1.01 14.14 -6.20
C ALA A 80 -0.08 14.97 -6.89
N GLY A 81 0.32 15.88 -7.80
CA GLY A 81 -0.63 16.73 -8.51
C GLY A 81 -1.44 17.63 -7.58
N PHE A 82 -0.78 18.23 -6.58
CA PHE A 82 -1.42 19.14 -5.62
C PHE A 82 -1.98 20.39 -6.31
N ASP A 83 -3.31 20.46 -6.42
CA ASP A 83 -4.05 21.48 -7.17
C ASP A 83 -5.20 22.13 -6.39
N ARG A 84 -5.44 21.71 -5.13
CA ARG A 84 -6.54 22.25 -4.29
C ARG A 84 -6.02 23.11 -3.13
N PRO A 85 -6.81 24.06 -2.61
CA PRO A 85 -6.46 24.83 -1.40
C PRO A 85 -6.15 23.93 -0.18
N GLU A 86 -6.84 22.81 -0.05
CA GLU A 86 -6.64 21.81 1.01
C GLU A 86 -5.25 21.16 0.97
N ASP A 87 -4.48 21.35 -0.11
CA ASP A 87 -3.14 20.76 -0.29
C ASP A 87 -2.01 21.52 0.40
N HIS A 88 -2.31 22.59 1.14
CA HIS A 88 -1.31 23.32 1.91
C HIS A 88 -0.52 22.39 2.85
N TRP A 89 -1.21 21.67 3.74
CA TRP A 89 -0.57 20.75 4.67
C TRP A 89 -0.04 19.47 4.00
N PRO A 90 -0.79 18.81 3.09
CA PRO A 90 -0.25 17.73 2.27
C PRO A 90 1.11 18.00 1.64
N ARG A 91 1.30 19.19 1.03
CA ARG A 91 2.57 19.57 0.41
C ARG A 91 3.69 19.74 1.44
N ARG A 92 3.40 20.37 2.57
CA ARG A 92 4.36 20.55 3.68
C ARG A 92 4.80 19.19 4.26
N TRP A 93 3.85 18.27 4.41
CA TRP A 93 4.13 16.90 4.83
C TRP A 93 4.97 16.13 3.82
N ALA A 94 4.72 16.33 2.51
CA ALA A 94 5.50 15.71 1.45
C ALA A 94 6.96 16.15 1.48
N GLU A 95 7.21 17.47 1.56
CA GLU A 95 8.56 18.02 1.68
C GLU A 95 9.29 17.48 2.92
N ALA A 96 8.63 17.51 4.08
CA ALA A 96 9.19 17.01 5.34
C ALA A 96 9.45 15.48 5.28
N TYR A 97 8.59 14.73 4.60
CA TYR A 97 8.79 13.31 4.40
C TYR A 97 9.99 13.01 3.51
N VAL A 98 10.17 13.75 2.42
CA VAL A 98 11.33 13.62 1.53
C VAL A 98 12.62 13.94 2.29
N ASP A 99 12.62 14.98 3.12
CA ASP A 99 13.76 15.31 4.00
C ASP A 99 14.05 14.18 4.99
N PHE A 100 13.02 13.59 5.59
CA PHE A 100 13.17 12.42 6.46
C PHE A 100 13.74 11.21 5.71
N ALA A 101 13.27 10.95 4.49
CA ALA A 101 13.69 9.83 3.65
C ALA A 101 15.12 9.98 3.09
N ALA A 102 15.56 11.21 2.80
CA ALA A 102 16.92 11.55 2.40
C ALA A 102 17.88 11.66 3.59
N GLY A 103 17.37 11.94 4.78
CA GLY A 103 18.13 12.11 6.00
C GLY A 103 18.09 10.90 6.91
N GLU A 104 17.51 11.08 8.09
CA GLU A 104 17.71 10.17 9.22
C GLU A 104 16.98 8.82 9.12
N LYS A 105 15.94 8.69 8.27
CA LYS A 105 15.02 7.52 8.27
C LYS A 105 15.75 6.19 8.23
N ARG A 106 16.68 6.02 7.28
CA ARG A 106 17.43 4.77 7.12
C ARG A 106 18.27 4.46 8.36
N ALA A 107 19.03 5.44 8.85
CA ALA A 107 19.91 5.25 10.00
C ALA A 107 19.12 4.99 11.29
N TRP A 108 17.99 5.68 11.47
CA TRP A 108 17.06 5.44 12.56
C TRP A 108 16.55 4.00 12.55
N LEU A 109 15.94 3.55 11.45
CA LEU A 109 15.44 2.17 11.33
C LEU A 109 16.55 1.13 11.50
N HIS A 110 17.75 1.39 10.97
CA HIS A 110 18.89 0.50 11.14
C HIS A 110 19.29 0.33 12.62
N ARG A 111 19.28 1.41 13.42
CA ARG A 111 19.49 1.33 14.87
C ARG A 111 18.40 0.54 15.60
N LEU A 112 17.21 0.42 15.00
CA LEU A 112 16.12 -0.40 15.54
C LEU A 112 16.24 -1.89 15.19
N GLY A 113 17.24 -2.26 14.40
CA GLY A 113 17.44 -3.64 13.92
C GLY A 113 16.85 -3.90 12.53
N VAL A 114 16.18 -2.93 11.91
CA VAL A 114 15.68 -3.10 10.54
C VAL A 114 16.85 -3.20 9.56
N ARG A 115 16.75 -4.13 8.62
CA ARG A 115 17.75 -4.36 7.56
C ARG A 115 17.07 -4.34 6.20
N PHE A 116 17.84 -4.03 5.17
CA PHE A 116 17.32 -3.81 3.81
C PHE A 116 17.87 -4.86 2.85
N PHE A 117 17.01 -5.33 1.95
CA PHE A 117 17.40 -6.12 0.79
C PHE A 117 18.29 -5.26 -0.13
N PRO A 118 19.44 -5.77 -0.60
CA PRO A 118 20.44 -4.94 -1.27
C PRO A 118 20.03 -4.44 -2.66
N VAL A 119 19.08 -5.07 -3.34
CA VAL A 119 18.61 -4.62 -4.66
C VAL A 119 17.40 -3.69 -4.49
N VAL A 120 17.54 -2.45 -4.94
CA VAL A 120 16.47 -1.44 -4.90
C VAL A 120 15.49 -1.69 -6.04
N GLY A 121 14.20 -1.74 -5.72
CA GLY A 121 13.14 -1.91 -6.71
C GLY A 121 12.72 -0.61 -7.39
N TRP A 122 12.10 -0.75 -8.56
CA TRP A 122 11.44 0.31 -9.30
C TRP A 122 10.03 -0.16 -9.68
N ALA A 123 9.17 -0.23 -8.67
CA ALA A 123 7.85 -0.87 -8.76
C ALA A 123 6.88 -0.11 -9.69
N GLU A 124 6.96 1.22 -9.69
CA GLU A 124 6.18 2.08 -10.59
C GLU A 124 7.08 3.13 -11.24
N ARG A 125 7.00 3.25 -12.58
CA ARG A 125 7.94 4.05 -13.38
C ARG A 125 7.39 5.38 -13.89
N GLY A 126 6.08 5.55 -13.92
CA GLY A 126 5.47 6.65 -14.68
C GLY A 126 5.60 6.45 -16.18
N GLY A 127 5.47 7.51 -16.97
CA GLY A 127 5.64 7.42 -18.43
C GLY A 127 5.19 8.64 -19.23
N TYR A 128 5.05 9.78 -18.56
CA TYR A 128 4.64 11.04 -19.18
C TYR A 128 5.88 11.90 -19.50
N GLY A 129 5.97 13.11 -18.94
CA GLY A 129 7.15 13.96 -18.99
C GLY A 129 7.99 13.90 -17.70
N ALA A 130 9.13 14.58 -17.69
CA ALA A 130 10.05 14.64 -16.54
C ALA A 130 9.44 15.27 -15.27
N THR A 131 8.35 16.03 -15.41
CA THR A 131 7.58 16.64 -14.31
C THR A 131 6.27 15.91 -14.03
N GLY A 132 6.03 14.79 -14.71
CA GLY A 132 4.82 13.98 -14.55
C GLY A 132 4.94 12.95 -13.43
N HIS A 133 3.97 12.04 -13.39
CA HIS A 133 3.94 10.92 -12.46
C HIS A 133 5.13 9.98 -12.60
N GLY A 134 5.59 9.45 -11.47
CA GLY A 134 6.57 8.35 -11.38
C GLY A 134 7.88 8.75 -10.70
N ASN A 135 8.67 7.75 -10.31
CA ASN A 135 10.04 7.97 -9.87
C ASN A 135 10.98 8.07 -11.08
N SER A 136 11.85 9.07 -11.11
CA SER A 136 12.95 9.20 -12.07
C SER A 136 14.04 8.13 -11.90
N VAL A 137 14.19 7.58 -10.68
CA VAL A 137 15.16 6.52 -10.34
C VAL A 137 14.58 5.51 -9.33
N PRO A 138 15.14 4.29 -9.21
CA PRO A 138 14.68 3.30 -8.23
C PRO A 138 14.77 3.82 -6.78
N ARG A 139 13.66 3.78 -6.04
CA ARG A 139 13.58 4.18 -4.60
C ARG A 139 12.82 3.20 -3.70
N PHE A 140 12.37 2.05 -4.22
CA PHE A 140 11.60 1.09 -3.45
C PHE A 140 12.51 0.08 -2.73
N HIS A 141 12.76 0.30 -1.44
CA HIS A 141 13.66 -0.54 -0.63
C HIS A 141 12.87 -1.57 0.16
N ILE A 142 13.10 -2.85 -0.10
CA ILE A 142 12.43 -3.94 0.63
C ILE A 142 13.16 -4.19 1.94
N THR A 143 12.44 -4.30 3.05
CA THR A 143 13.00 -4.69 4.34
C THR A 143 13.07 -6.21 4.49
N TRP A 144 14.14 -6.69 5.10
CA TRP A 144 14.21 -8.08 5.56
C TRP A 144 13.17 -8.31 6.65
N GLY A 145 12.40 -9.39 6.51
CA GLY A 145 11.24 -9.63 7.35
C GLY A 145 9.97 -8.94 6.88
N THR A 146 9.99 -8.23 5.74
CA THR A 146 8.84 -7.53 5.13
C THR A 146 8.06 -6.66 6.14
N GLY A 147 6.73 -6.65 6.09
CA GLY A 147 5.85 -5.97 7.03
C GLY A 147 6.05 -6.39 8.50
N PRO A 148 6.09 -7.70 8.83
CA PRO A 148 6.30 -8.15 10.21
C PRO A 148 7.62 -7.66 10.80
N GLY A 149 8.71 -7.70 10.03
CA GLY A 149 10.02 -7.21 10.44
C GLY A 149 10.09 -5.70 10.65
N LEU A 150 9.16 -4.93 10.06
CA LEU A 150 9.00 -3.51 10.34
C LEU A 150 8.16 -3.21 11.58
N VAL A 151 7.17 -4.05 11.87
CA VAL A 151 6.30 -3.94 13.06
C VAL A 151 7.06 -4.35 14.33
N GLU A 152 7.80 -5.45 14.25
CA GLU A 152 8.50 -6.10 15.37
C GLU A 152 9.26 -5.12 16.31
N PRO A 153 10.12 -4.21 15.83
CA PRO A 153 10.88 -3.32 16.73
C PRO A 153 10.00 -2.36 17.53
N PHE A 154 8.83 -1.97 17.00
CA PHE A 154 7.91 -1.08 17.69
C PHE A 154 7.00 -1.86 18.63
N GLU A 155 6.49 -3.02 18.21
CA GLU A 155 5.77 -3.93 19.10
C GLU A 155 6.61 -4.26 20.34
N ARG A 156 7.88 -4.64 20.16
CA ARG A 156 8.78 -4.94 21.28
C ARG A 156 8.86 -3.79 22.29
N ARG A 157 9.01 -2.54 21.82
CA ARG A 157 9.06 -1.36 22.70
C ARG A 157 7.74 -1.08 23.40
N VAL A 158 6.62 -1.30 22.72
CA VAL A 158 5.30 -1.18 23.34
C VAL A 158 5.18 -2.21 24.46
N ARG A 159 5.60 -3.46 24.23
CA ARG A 159 5.62 -4.52 25.27
C ARG A 159 6.58 -4.21 26.42
N GLU A 160 7.74 -3.62 26.16
CA GLU A 160 8.63 -3.09 27.20
C GLU A 160 7.96 -1.96 28.00
N GLY A 161 7.15 -1.11 27.35
CA GLY A 161 6.31 -0.11 28.00
C GLY A 161 5.25 -0.74 28.91
N VAL A 162 4.60 -1.81 28.46
CA VAL A 162 3.65 -2.60 29.27
C VAL A 162 4.34 -3.19 30.50
N ALA A 163 5.50 -3.82 30.32
CA ALA A 163 6.28 -4.41 31.41
C ALA A 163 6.72 -3.38 32.46
N ARG A 164 6.93 -2.12 32.06
CA ARG A 164 7.25 -1.00 32.95
C ARG A 164 6.02 -0.32 33.58
N GLY A 165 4.81 -0.79 33.27
CA GLY A 165 3.56 -0.17 33.73
C GLY A 165 3.23 1.18 33.07
N LEU A 166 3.95 1.56 32.01
CA LEU A 166 3.71 2.81 31.28
C LEU A 166 2.62 2.65 30.21
N VAL A 167 2.40 1.44 29.70
CA VAL A 167 1.41 1.19 28.65
C VAL A 167 0.36 0.20 29.13
N SER A 168 -0.90 0.56 29.02
CA SER A 168 -2.05 -0.33 29.17
C SER A 168 -2.61 -0.67 27.80
N ALA A 169 -2.26 -1.84 27.27
CA ALA A 169 -2.80 -2.34 26.01
C ALA A 169 -4.18 -2.98 26.24
N ARG A 170 -5.20 -2.47 25.55
CA ARG A 170 -6.60 -2.86 25.68
C ARG A 170 -7.12 -3.29 24.30
N PHE A 171 -6.94 -4.58 24.01
CA PHE A 171 -7.52 -5.21 22.83
C PHE A 171 -9.00 -5.46 23.04
N ARG A 172 -9.74 -5.70 21.95
CA ARG A 172 -11.21 -5.85 21.98
C ARG A 172 -11.92 -4.60 22.51
N HIS A 173 -11.32 -3.43 22.36
CA HIS A 173 -11.93 -2.14 22.71
C HIS A 173 -12.20 -1.37 21.42
N ARG A 174 -13.47 -1.36 20.99
CA ARG A 174 -13.92 -0.63 19.81
C ARG A 174 -14.35 0.77 20.24
N VAL A 175 -13.60 1.78 19.83
CA VAL A 175 -13.97 3.18 20.05
C VAL A 175 -15.18 3.53 19.19
N THR A 176 -16.21 4.10 19.82
CA THR A 176 -17.43 4.57 19.15
C THR A 176 -17.75 6.03 19.45
N GLY A 177 -17.00 6.68 20.36
CA GLY A 177 -17.20 8.07 20.71
C GLY A 177 -15.91 8.80 21.11
N LEU A 178 -15.89 10.09 20.79
CA LEU A 178 -14.94 11.06 21.33
C LEU A 178 -15.73 12.18 22.01
N GLY A 179 -15.24 12.66 23.15
CA GLY A 179 -15.86 13.74 23.92
C GLY A 179 -14.91 14.91 24.16
N ARG A 180 -15.48 16.08 24.45
CA ARG A 180 -14.73 17.31 24.70
C ARG A 180 -15.07 17.92 26.06
N THR A 181 -14.03 18.35 26.78
CA THR A 181 -14.15 19.16 27.99
C THR A 181 -13.37 20.46 27.79
N GLY A 182 -14.01 21.61 28.04
CA GLY A 182 -13.34 22.92 27.87
C GLY A 182 -12.81 23.16 26.45
N GLY A 183 -13.43 22.56 25.43
CA GLY A 183 -13.01 22.66 24.04
C GLY A 183 -11.90 21.68 23.61
N ALA A 184 -11.24 20.98 24.53
CA ALA A 184 -10.25 19.96 24.20
C ALA A 184 -10.87 18.56 24.11
N VAL A 185 -10.47 17.76 23.13
CA VAL A 185 -10.81 16.34 23.06
C VAL A 185 -10.02 15.61 24.14
N ASP A 186 -10.73 15.12 25.14
CA ASP A 186 -10.12 14.51 26.32
C ASP A 186 -10.81 13.22 26.79
N THR A 187 -11.92 12.83 26.15
CA THR A 187 -12.69 11.63 26.48
C THR A 187 -12.76 10.70 25.27
N VAL A 188 -12.52 9.42 25.50
CA VAL A 188 -12.68 8.34 24.52
C VAL A 188 -13.64 7.31 25.11
N SER A 189 -14.75 7.04 24.42
CA SER A 189 -15.75 6.06 24.83
C SER A 189 -15.96 5.00 23.77
N GLY A 190 -16.43 3.83 24.21
CA GLY A 190 -16.63 2.73 23.30
C GLY A 190 -17.17 1.47 23.94
N GLU A 191 -17.06 0.41 23.16
CA GLU A 191 -17.57 -0.91 23.47
C GLU A 191 -16.41 -1.87 23.75
N VAL A 192 -16.61 -2.73 24.74
CA VAL A 192 -15.77 -3.90 24.96
C VAL A 192 -16.40 -5.05 24.19
N LEU A 193 -15.65 -5.61 23.25
CA LEU A 193 -16.05 -6.77 22.46
C LEU A 193 -15.68 -8.05 23.20
N GLU A 194 -16.40 -9.14 22.95
CA GLU A 194 -16.03 -10.44 23.51
C GLU A 194 -14.57 -10.82 23.16
N PRO A 195 -13.87 -11.53 24.07
CA PRO A 195 -12.56 -12.11 23.76
C PRO A 195 -12.62 -12.98 22.50
N SER A 196 -11.58 -12.93 21.67
CA SER A 196 -11.56 -13.69 20.43
C SER A 196 -10.19 -14.28 20.12
N GLY A 197 -10.17 -15.59 19.84
CA GLY A 197 -9.01 -16.31 19.31
C GLY A 197 -8.90 -16.28 17.79
N ALA A 198 -9.64 -15.41 17.10
CA ALA A 198 -9.66 -15.34 15.65
C ALA A 198 -8.23 -15.17 15.06
N PRO A 199 -7.83 -15.96 14.06
CA PRO A 199 -6.53 -15.78 13.41
C PRO A 199 -6.36 -14.36 12.87
N ARG A 200 -5.12 -13.89 12.84
CA ARG A 200 -4.77 -12.56 12.31
C ARG A 200 -5.37 -12.38 10.91
N GLY A 201 -6.02 -11.23 10.69
CA GLY A 201 -6.59 -10.85 9.40
C GLY A 201 -7.98 -11.41 9.12
N THR A 202 -8.40 -12.50 9.76
CA THR A 202 -9.78 -12.99 9.69
C THR A 202 -10.72 -12.05 10.45
N ALA A 203 -12.01 -12.06 10.09
CA ALA A 203 -13.01 -11.30 10.84
C ALA A 203 -13.11 -11.84 12.28
N SER A 204 -13.00 -10.94 13.27
CA SER A 204 -13.27 -11.24 14.67
C SER A 204 -14.70 -10.85 15.04
N SER A 205 -15.25 -11.44 16.11
CA SER A 205 -16.60 -11.15 16.56
C SER A 205 -16.80 -9.66 16.88
N ARG A 206 -18.02 -9.18 16.66
CA ARG A 206 -18.47 -7.81 17.02
C ARG A 206 -19.51 -7.83 18.13
N GLU A 207 -19.68 -8.96 18.82
CA GLU A 207 -20.55 -9.05 20.00
C GLU A 207 -20.00 -8.19 21.14
N VAL A 208 -20.86 -7.35 21.70
CA VAL A 208 -20.53 -6.38 22.76
C VAL A 208 -20.81 -7.00 24.11
N THR A 209 -19.81 -7.02 24.99
CA THR A 209 -19.89 -7.56 26.36
C THR A 209 -19.80 -6.48 27.43
N GLY A 210 -19.49 -5.24 27.05
CA GLY A 210 -19.44 -4.11 27.97
C GLY A 210 -19.18 -2.78 27.27
N ALA A 211 -19.01 -1.73 28.05
CA ALA A 211 -18.67 -0.39 27.58
C ALA A 211 -17.50 0.17 28.41
N PHE A 212 -16.80 1.14 27.83
CA PHE A 212 -15.73 1.86 28.52
C PHE A 212 -15.81 3.35 28.24
N GLU A 213 -15.25 4.14 29.16
CA GLU A 213 -14.93 5.54 28.99
C GLU A 213 -13.57 5.77 29.65
N TYR A 214 -12.65 6.39 28.91
CA TYR A 214 -11.33 6.76 29.40
C TYR A 214 -11.04 8.22 29.08
N ARG A 215 -10.29 8.89 29.95
CA ARG A 215 -9.89 10.28 29.78
C ARG A 215 -8.38 10.44 29.73
N ALA A 216 -7.91 11.31 28.85
CA ALA A 216 -6.49 11.65 28.73
C ALA A 216 -6.29 13.11 28.29
N GLN A 217 -5.08 13.64 28.53
CA GLN A 217 -4.69 14.98 28.10
C GLN A 217 -4.56 15.09 26.57
N ALA A 218 -4.29 13.97 25.89
CA ALA A 218 -4.24 13.88 24.44
C ALA A 218 -4.77 12.54 23.90
N VAL A 219 -5.35 12.57 22.71
CA VAL A 219 -5.85 11.40 21.97
C VAL A 219 -5.19 11.35 20.60
N VAL A 220 -4.64 10.19 20.22
CA VAL A 220 -3.99 9.97 18.92
C VAL A 220 -4.77 8.93 18.10
N VAL A 221 -5.33 9.35 16.98
CA VAL A 221 -6.08 8.47 16.05
C VAL A 221 -5.13 7.84 15.02
N THR A 222 -5.01 6.52 15.05
CA THR A 222 -4.17 5.72 14.14
C THR A 222 -4.91 4.50 13.58
N SER A 223 -6.22 4.62 13.40
CA SER A 223 -7.18 3.55 13.10
C SER A 223 -7.10 2.95 11.69
N GLY A 224 -6.24 3.45 10.81
CA GLY A 224 -6.22 3.06 9.40
C GLY A 224 -7.23 3.83 8.54
N GLY A 225 -7.42 3.37 7.30
CA GLY A 225 -8.31 3.98 6.31
C GLY A 225 -9.59 3.18 6.08
N ILE A 226 -10.15 3.30 4.89
CA ILE A 226 -11.49 2.77 4.54
C ILE A 226 -11.47 1.47 3.71
N GLY A 227 -10.29 0.97 3.33
CA GLY A 227 -10.17 -0.01 2.24
C GLY A 227 -10.93 -1.33 2.42
N GLY A 228 -11.26 -1.72 3.66
CA GLY A 228 -12.05 -2.92 3.97
C GLY A 228 -13.56 -2.69 3.93
N ASN A 229 -13.99 -1.42 3.95
CA ASN A 229 -15.39 -1.01 3.88
C ASN A 229 -15.75 -0.62 2.44
N HIS A 230 -16.18 -1.60 1.66
CA HIS A 230 -16.52 -1.39 0.25
C HIS A 230 -17.72 -0.44 0.06
N GLU A 231 -18.65 -0.36 1.01
CA GLU A 231 -19.77 0.58 0.95
C GLU A 231 -19.27 2.01 1.08
N LEU A 232 -18.38 2.27 2.04
CA LEU A 232 -17.76 3.59 2.21
C LEU A 232 -16.84 3.96 1.04
N VAL A 233 -16.08 3.00 0.50
CA VAL A 233 -15.29 3.19 -0.73
C VAL A 233 -16.20 3.62 -1.89
N ARG A 234 -17.36 2.97 -2.07
CA ARG A 234 -18.31 3.36 -3.12
C ARG A 234 -18.94 4.73 -2.85
N ALA A 235 -19.31 5.01 -1.61
CA ALA A 235 -19.90 6.29 -1.21
C ALA A 235 -18.95 7.47 -1.41
N GLN A 236 -17.64 7.26 -1.25
CA GLN A 236 -16.61 8.26 -1.46
C GLN A 236 -15.96 8.17 -2.85
N TRP A 237 -16.50 7.34 -3.75
CA TRP A 237 -15.86 7.07 -5.04
C TRP A 237 -15.68 8.37 -5.82
N PRO A 238 -14.50 8.61 -6.43
CA PRO A 238 -14.22 9.90 -7.05
C PRO A 238 -15.08 10.11 -8.28
N GLU A 239 -15.81 11.22 -8.36
CA GLU A 239 -16.69 11.53 -9.50
C GLU A 239 -15.94 11.48 -10.84
N ARG A 240 -14.68 11.95 -10.87
CA ARG A 240 -13.79 11.90 -12.05
C ARG A 240 -13.52 10.47 -12.57
N LEU A 241 -13.74 9.45 -11.75
CA LEU A 241 -13.61 8.04 -12.09
C LEU A 241 -14.95 7.42 -12.52
N GLY A 242 -16.05 8.18 -12.57
CA GLY A 242 -17.36 7.67 -12.96
C GLY A 242 -17.93 6.67 -11.95
N THR A 243 -18.55 5.60 -12.44
CA THR A 243 -19.20 4.59 -11.59
C THR A 243 -18.16 3.62 -11.02
N PRO A 244 -18.21 3.31 -9.70
CA PRO A 244 -17.32 2.31 -9.12
C PRO A 244 -17.53 0.91 -9.73
N PRO A 245 -16.48 0.07 -9.84
CA PRO A 245 -16.59 -1.27 -10.42
C PRO A 245 -17.62 -2.12 -9.67
N GLU A 246 -18.39 -2.94 -10.40
CA GLU A 246 -19.33 -3.87 -9.76
C GLU A 246 -18.58 -4.87 -8.88
N HIS A 247 -17.53 -5.50 -9.43
CA HIS A 247 -16.68 -6.43 -8.69
C HIS A 247 -15.37 -5.77 -8.26
N MET A 248 -15.16 -5.66 -6.95
CA MET A 248 -13.90 -5.25 -6.36
C MET A 248 -13.39 -6.31 -5.39
N LEU A 249 -12.09 -6.55 -5.42
CA LEU A 249 -11.39 -7.36 -4.42
C LEU A 249 -10.99 -6.49 -3.22
N SER A 250 -10.84 -7.10 -2.05
CA SER A 250 -10.32 -6.45 -0.84
C SER A 250 -8.85 -6.77 -0.62
N GLY A 251 -7.99 -5.76 -0.69
CA GLY A 251 -6.55 -5.89 -0.40
C GLY A 251 -6.21 -5.73 1.07
N VAL A 252 -7.22 -5.65 1.94
CA VAL A 252 -7.08 -5.40 3.38
C VAL A 252 -8.12 -6.17 4.21
N PRO A 253 -7.83 -6.47 5.48
CA PRO A 253 -8.80 -7.07 6.39
C PRO A 253 -10.04 -6.19 6.63
N ALA A 254 -11.12 -6.83 7.09
CA ALA A 254 -12.41 -6.18 7.34
C ALA A 254 -12.39 -5.07 8.41
N HIS A 255 -11.44 -5.12 9.37
CA HIS A 255 -11.29 -4.11 10.43
C HIS A 255 -10.72 -2.77 9.93
N VAL A 256 -10.42 -2.65 8.63
CA VAL A 256 -10.00 -1.41 7.98
C VAL A 256 -11.26 -0.70 7.49
N ASP A 257 -12.08 -0.27 8.44
CA ASP A 257 -13.47 0.11 8.22
C ASP A 257 -13.69 1.62 8.08
N GLY A 258 -12.70 2.43 8.45
CA GLY A 258 -12.78 3.90 8.44
C GLY A 258 -13.59 4.52 9.56
N LEU A 259 -14.06 3.75 10.55
CA LEU A 259 -15.04 4.19 11.55
C LEU A 259 -14.62 5.48 12.28
N MET A 260 -13.36 5.56 12.68
CA MET A 260 -12.83 6.70 13.42
C MET A 260 -12.79 8.02 12.64
N LEU A 261 -12.86 7.98 11.30
CA LEU A 261 -12.87 9.22 10.50
C LEU A 261 -14.15 10.02 10.80
N GLY A 262 -15.31 9.36 10.74
CA GLY A 262 -16.59 9.99 11.07
C GLY A 262 -16.71 10.38 12.56
N ILE A 263 -16.17 9.56 13.47
CA ILE A 263 -16.16 9.88 14.91
C ILE A 263 -15.32 11.13 15.19
N ALA A 264 -14.16 11.27 14.55
CA ALA A 264 -13.31 12.46 14.70
C ALA A 264 -13.99 13.70 14.09
N GLU A 265 -14.63 13.57 12.93
CA GLU A 265 -15.39 14.67 12.32
C GLU A 265 -16.50 15.19 13.25
N ALA A 266 -17.22 14.29 13.93
CA ALA A 266 -18.31 14.65 14.85
C ALA A 266 -17.86 15.54 16.02
N VAL A 267 -16.57 15.53 16.38
CA VAL A 267 -16.02 16.41 17.43
C VAL A 267 -15.31 17.65 16.88
N GLY A 268 -15.35 17.87 15.57
CA GLY A 268 -14.84 19.07 14.89
C GLY A 268 -13.55 18.88 14.10
N ALA A 269 -13.11 17.64 13.85
CA ALA A 269 -11.96 17.39 12.98
C ALA A 269 -12.30 17.63 11.51
N HIS A 270 -11.39 18.24 10.76
CA HIS A 270 -11.54 18.44 9.33
C HIS A 270 -11.05 17.21 8.55
N HIS A 271 -11.97 16.54 7.86
CA HIS A 271 -11.67 15.40 6.99
C HIS A 271 -11.71 15.84 5.52
N VAL A 272 -10.53 15.91 4.90
CA VAL A 272 -10.30 16.45 3.55
C VAL A 272 -9.95 15.34 2.55
N ASN A 273 -10.10 15.65 1.26
CA ASN A 273 -9.64 14.81 0.15
C ASN A 273 -10.23 13.38 0.14
N ARG A 274 -11.50 13.22 0.54
CA ARG A 274 -12.18 11.91 0.63
C ARG A 274 -12.19 11.13 -0.69
N ASP A 275 -12.20 11.87 -1.80
CA ASP A 275 -12.18 11.36 -3.17
C ASP A 275 -10.76 10.96 -3.65
N ARG A 276 -9.74 11.03 -2.79
CA ARG A 276 -8.39 10.57 -3.14
C ARG A 276 -8.19 9.16 -2.62
N MET A 277 -8.25 8.21 -3.53
CA MET A 277 -8.13 6.78 -3.26
C MET A 277 -7.01 6.15 -4.10
N TRP A 278 -6.40 5.11 -3.55
CA TRP A 278 -5.41 4.30 -4.24
C TRP A 278 -5.89 2.85 -4.27
N HIS A 279 -6.28 2.41 -5.47
CA HIS A 279 -6.73 1.06 -5.76
C HIS A 279 -5.83 0.48 -6.83
N TYR A 280 -5.37 -0.75 -6.61
CA TYR A 280 -4.53 -1.41 -7.59
C TYR A 280 -5.37 -2.01 -8.70
N THR A 281 -4.85 -2.00 -9.92
CA THR A 281 -5.53 -2.52 -11.12
C THR A 281 -5.02 -3.90 -11.52
N GLU A 282 -3.94 -4.37 -10.89
CA GLU A 282 -3.35 -5.69 -11.07
C GLU A 282 -3.79 -6.69 -9.98
N GLY A 283 -5.05 -6.60 -9.53
CA GLY A 283 -5.60 -7.46 -8.48
C GLY A 283 -6.04 -8.83 -9.01
N ILE A 284 -5.69 -9.89 -8.27
CA ILE A 284 -6.15 -11.27 -8.50
C ILE A 284 -6.79 -11.82 -7.23
N GLU A 285 -7.76 -12.71 -7.39
CA GLU A 285 -8.39 -13.40 -6.28
C GLU A 285 -7.40 -14.37 -5.62
N ASN A 286 -7.26 -14.29 -4.30
CA ASN A 286 -6.39 -15.20 -3.57
C ASN A 286 -6.99 -16.61 -3.56
N TRP A 287 -6.23 -17.60 -4.03
CA TRP A 287 -6.65 -19.00 -4.02
C TRP A 287 -6.74 -19.58 -2.59
N ASP A 288 -6.04 -18.98 -1.62
CA ASP A 288 -6.07 -19.32 -0.19
C ASP A 288 -6.40 -18.06 0.64
N PRO A 289 -7.68 -17.63 0.65
CA PRO A 289 -8.07 -16.35 1.22
C PRO A 289 -8.00 -16.35 2.76
N ILE A 290 -7.56 -15.23 3.34
CA ILE A 290 -7.47 -15.00 4.79
C ILE A 290 -8.68 -14.17 5.26
N TRP A 291 -9.22 -13.33 4.38
CA TRP A 291 -10.43 -12.54 4.63
C TRP A 291 -11.39 -12.59 3.44
N ALA A 292 -12.61 -12.09 3.65
CA ALA A 292 -13.63 -12.05 2.59
C ALA A 292 -13.16 -11.21 1.40
N ARG A 293 -13.33 -11.74 0.18
CA ARG A 293 -12.88 -11.11 -1.08
C ARG A 293 -11.37 -10.84 -1.12
N HIS A 294 -10.55 -11.64 -0.43
CA HIS A 294 -9.11 -11.43 -0.35
C HIS A 294 -8.48 -11.37 -1.75
N GLY A 295 -8.01 -10.19 -2.13
CA GLY A 295 -7.25 -10.00 -3.35
C GLY A 295 -5.78 -9.74 -3.08
N ILE A 296 -4.95 -10.23 -4.00
CA ILE A 296 -3.50 -10.03 -4.02
C ILE A 296 -3.19 -9.13 -5.21
N ARG A 297 -2.31 -8.13 -5.02
CA ARG A 297 -1.77 -7.35 -6.13
C ARG A 297 -0.58 -8.10 -6.72
N ILE A 298 -0.58 -8.27 -8.05
CA ILE A 298 0.64 -8.59 -8.78
C ILE A 298 1.48 -7.32 -8.85
N LEU A 299 2.73 -7.39 -8.40
CA LEU A 299 3.77 -6.44 -8.80
C LEU A 299 4.31 -7.00 -10.12
N PRO A 300 4.05 -6.36 -11.28
CA PRO A 300 4.50 -6.86 -12.57
C PRO A 300 5.84 -6.21 -12.97
N GLY A 301 6.53 -6.82 -13.93
CA GLY A 301 7.51 -6.12 -14.75
C GLY A 301 6.86 -5.64 -16.04
N PRO A 302 7.57 -4.85 -16.86
CA PRO A 302 6.99 -4.17 -18.01
C PRO A 302 6.62 -5.11 -19.18
N SER A 303 6.93 -6.40 -19.11
CA SER A 303 6.93 -7.27 -20.29
C SER A 303 5.57 -7.83 -20.68
N SER A 304 4.64 -8.02 -19.73
CA SER A 304 3.29 -8.53 -20.02
C SER A 304 2.54 -7.60 -20.98
N LEU A 305 1.84 -8.16 -21.96
CA LEU A 305 0.90 -7.38 -22.77
C LEU A 305 -0.34 -7.09 -21.91
N TRP A 306 -0.62 -5.81 -21.66
CA TRP A 306 -1.81 -5.41 -20.88
C TRP A 306 -2.93 -5.00 -21.83
N LEU A 307 -4.06 -5.68 -21.71
CA LEU A 307 -5.23 -5.53 -22.55
C LEU A 307 -6.44 -5.13 -21.71
N ASP A 308 -7.36 -4.37 -22.29
CA ASP A 308 -8.70 -4.17 -21.74
C ASP A 308 -9.54 -5.47 -21.81
N ALA A 309 -10.77 -5.42 -21.31
CA ALA A 309 -11.71 -6.54 -21.34
C ALA A 309 -12.01 -7.05 -22.77
N LEU A 310 -11.86 -6.21 -23.80
CA LEU A 310 -12.13 -6.51 -25.20
C LEU A 310 -10.88 -7.07 -25.93
N GLY A 311 -9.78 -7.30 -25.21
CA GLY A 311 -8.53 -7.79 -25.78
C GLY A 311 -7.73 -6.73 -26.54
N ARG A 312 -8.02 -5.44 -26.35
CA ARG A 312 -7.27 -4.32 -26.97
C ARG A 312 -6.21 -3.83 -26.01
N ARG A 313 -5.01 -3.55 -26.52
CA ARG A 313 -3.91 -3.07 -25.69
C ARG A 313 -4.25 -1.72 -25.05
N LEU A 314 -3.91 -1.59 -23.77
CA LEU A 314 -4.08 -0.33 -23.06
C LEU A 314 -3.25 0.79 -23.72
N PRO A 315 -3.76 2.04 -23.74
CA PRO A 315 -3.06 3.15 -24.37
C PRO A 315 -1.76 3.50 -23.63
N VAL A 316 -0.82 4.12 -24.34
CA VAL A 316 0.43 4.60 -23.73
C VAL A 316 0.12 5.74 -22.74
N PRO A 317 0.74 5.77 -21.55
CA PRO A 317 1.83 4.90 -21.06
C PRO A 317 1.38 3.78 -20.11
N LEU A 318 0.15 3.27 -20.23
CA LEU A 318 -0.48 2.32 -19.30
C LEU A 318 0.06 0.88 -19.49
N PHE A 319 1.37 0.73 -19.33
CA PHE A 319 2.06 -0.56 -19.29
C PHE A 319 2.05 -1.11 -17.85
N PRO A 320 2.31 -2.42 -17.66
CA PRO A 320 2.38 -2.98 -16.31
C PRO A 320 3.44 -2.27 -15.46
N GLY A 321 3.04 -1.74 -14.29
CA GLY A 321 3.94 -1.03 -13.37
C GLY A 321 4.33 0.39 -13.82
N PHE A 322 3.46 1.10 -14.54
CA PHE A 322 3.74 2.47 -15.04
C PHE A 322 2.87 3.55 -14.39
N ASP A 323 1.53 3.49 -14.54
CA ASP A 323 0.61 4.43 -13.88
C ASP A 323 -0.65 3.69 -13.42
N THR A 324 -0.71 3.35 -12.13
CA THR A 324 -1.87 2.66 -11.55
C THR A 324 -3.14 3.51 -11.63
N LEU A 325 -3.08 4.81 -11.33
CA LEU A 325 -4.27 5.66 -11.34
C LEU A 325 -4.72 5.96 -12.78
N GLY A 326 -3.79 6.23 -13.70
CA GLY A 326 -4.10 6.37 -15.12
C GLY A 326 -4.71 5.09 -15.70
N THR A 327 -4.26 3.92 -15.24
CA THR A 327 -4.86 2.63 -15.61
C THR A 327 -6.27 2.51 -15.05
N LEU A 328 -6.49 2.86 -13.78
CA LEU A 328 -7.82 2.85 -13.18
C LEU A 328 -8.78 3.78 -13.93
N GLU A 329 -8.35 5.02 -14.23
CA GLU A 329 -9.12 5.99 -15.03
C GLU A 329 -9.51 5.44 -16.40
N HIS A 330 -8.61 4.71 -17.06
CA HIS A 330 -8.91 4.08 -18.32
C HIS A 330 -9.95 2.97 -18.15
N ILE A 331 -9.76 2.04 -17.21
CA ILE A 331 -10.68 0.91 -16.97
C ILE A 331 -12.10 1.43 -16.72
N MET A 332 -12.25 2.45 -15.87
CA MET A 332 -13.58 3.00 -15.53
C MET A 332 -14.32 3.62 -16.71
N ARG A 333 -13.64 3.94 -17.82
CA ARG A 333 -14.27 4.45 -19.05
C ARG A 333 -14.62 3.36 -20.06
N THR A 334 -14.21 2.11 -19.82
CA THR A 334 -14.43 1.00 -20.77
C THR A 334 -15.80 0.37 -20.64
N GLY A 335 -16.50 0.58 -19.51
CA GLY A 335 -17.74 -0.14 -19.19
C GLY A 335 -17.51 -1.56 -18.65
N HIS A 336 -16.26 -1.95 -18.41
CA HIS A 336 -15.89 -3.26 -17.86
C HIS A 336 -15.02 -3.10 -16.61
N ASP A 337 -15.10 -4.05 -15.69
CA ASP A 337 -14.39 -4.03 -14.39
C ASP A 337 -13.14 -4.92 -14.33
N HIS A 338 -12.72 -5.48 -15.48
CA HIS A 338 -11.55 -6.33 -15.57
C HIS A 338 -10.65 -6.00 -16.78
N THR A 339 -9.39 -6.43 -16.67
CA THR A 339 -8.39 -6.35 -17.74
C THR A 339 -7.63 -7.67 -17.83
N TRP A 340 -6.74 -7.81 -18.81
CA TRP A 340 -5.94 -9.01 -19.00
C TRP A 340 -4.46 -8.69 -19.07
N PHE A 341 -3.65 -9.44 -18.32
CA PHE A 341 -2.27 -9.68 -18.75
C PHE A 341 -2.23 -10.89 -19.67
N VAL A 342 -1.51 -10.77 -20.79
CA VAL A 342 -1.10 -11.89 -21.65
C VAL A 342 0.42 -11.94 -21.68
N LEU A 343 0.97 -13.10 -21.32
CA LEU A 343 2.40 -13.32 -21.14
C LEU A 343 2.76 -14.81 -21.32
N ASP A 344 4.00 -15.16 -21.00
CA ASP A 344 4.51 -16.53 -21.04
C ASP A 344 5.20 -16.91 -19.71
N GLN A 345 5.61 -18.18 -19.59
CA GLN A 345 6.24 -18.70 -18.39
C GLN A 345 7.55 -17.98 -18.04
N ARG A 346 8.34 -17.55 -19.03
CA ARG A 346 9.60 -16.83 -18.77
C ARG A 346 9.35 -15.45 -18.19
N ILE A 347 8.32 -14.75 -18.68
CA ILE A 347 7.90 -13.47 -18.11
C ILE A 347 7.35 -13.67 -16.71
N ILE A 348 6.37 -14.54 -16.51
CA ILE A 348 5.72 -14.66 -15.19
C ILE A 348 6.73 -15.09 -14.11
N GLY A 349 7.61 -16.03 -14.45
CA GLY A 349 8.58 -16.60 -13.53
C GLY A 349 9.62 -15.60 -13.04
N LYS A 350 9.96 -14.60 -13.88
CA LYS A 350 10.93 -13.56 -13.52
C LYS A 350 10.28 -12.26 -13.04
N GLU A 351 9.12 -11.91 -13.57
CA GLU A 351 8.51 -10.59 -13.42
C GLU A 351 7.31 -10.55 -12.48
N PHE A 352 6.73 -11.68 -12.06
CA PHE A 352 5.65 -11.63 -11.06
C PHE A 352 6.23 -11.74 -9.66
N ALA A 353 6.01 -10.69 -8.87
CA ALA A 353 6.07 -10.76 -7.43
C ALA A 353 4.65 -10.51 -6.89
N LEU A 354 4.27 -11.22 -5.84
CA LEU A 354 2.95 -11.09 -5.24
C LEU A 354 3.07 -10.18 -4.01
N SER A 355 2.14 -9.24 -3.86
CA SER A 355 2.05 -8.44 -2.64
C SER A 355 1.69 -9.36 -1.45
N GLY A 356 2.08 -8.96 -0.24
CA GLY A 356 1.81 -9.76 0.95
C GLY A 356 3.09 -10.29 1.58
N SER A 357 3.21 -10.21 2.91
CA SER A 357 4.31 -10.85 3.64
C SER A 357 4.23 -12.38 3.54
N GLU A 358 3.01 -12.91 3.53
CA GLU A 358 2.66 -14.32 3.43
C GLU A 358 3.02 -14.93 2.07
N GLN A 359 3.00 -14.11 1.01
CA GLN A 359 3.38 -14.55 -0.34
C GLN A 359 4.91 -14.54 -0.57
N ASN A 360 5.69 -14.10 0.42
CA ASN A 360 7.14 -13.92 0.29
C ASN A 360 7.90 -14.56 1.47
N PRO A 361 7.80 -15.89 1.65
CA PRO A 361 8.31 -16.59 2.82
C PRO A 361 9.83 -16.48 3.00
N ASP A 362 10.59 -16.37 1.91
CA ASP A 362 12.04 -16.18 1.93
C ASP A 362 12.45 -14.80 2.46
N LEU A 363 11.80 -13.72 2.01
CA LEU A 363 12.07 -12.36 2.47
C LEU A 363 11.53 -12.16 3.89
N THR A 364 10.33 -12.66 4.18
CA THR A 364 9.69 -12.60 5.50
C THR A 364 10.46 -13.45 6.52
N GLY A 365 10.95 -14.63 6.13
CA GLY A 365 11.79 -15.49 6.94
C GLY A 365 13.26 -15.05 7.03
N ARG A 366 13.66 -13.95 6.38
CA ARG A 366 15.04 -13.43 6.34
C ARG A 366 16.06 -14.45 5.79
N SER A 367 15.61 -15.32 4.87
CA SER A 367 16.42 -16.42 4.32
C SER A 367 17.17 -15.99 3.06
N VAL A 368 18.45 -15.61 3.22
CA VAL A 368 19.33 -15.30 2.09
C VAL A 368 19.51 -16.51 1.16
N ARG A 369 19.53 -17.72 1.73
CA ARG A 369 19.64 -18.97 0.98
C ARG A 369 18.47 -19.15 0.02
N ASP A 370 17.24 -18.95 0.50
CA ASP A 370 16.04 -19.17 -0.32
C ASP A 370 15.90 -18.09 -1.39
N VAL A 371 16.29 -16.85 -1.09
CA VAL A 371 16.37 -15.77 -2.08
C VAL A 371 17.34 -16.13 -3.21
N ILE A 372 18.54 -16.62 -2.88
CA ILE A 372 19.51 -17.08 -3.90
C ILE A 372 18.95 -18.28 -4.67
N GLY A 373 18.22 -19.17 -3.98
CA GLY A 373 17.54 -20.32 -4.56
C GLY A 373 16.56 -19.98 -5.69
N ARG A 374 15.92 -18.79 -5.66
CA ARG A 374 15.01 -18.32 -6.72
C ARG A 374 15.66 -18.32 -8.11
N ALA A 375 16.97 -18.12 -8.21
CA ALA A 375 17.67 -18.14 -9.50
C ALA A 375 17.70 -19.54 -10.15
N ARG A 376 17.37 -20.60 -9.41
CA ARG A 376 17.34 -22.00 -9.87
C ARG A 376 15.93 -22.50 -10.23
N THR A 377 14.91 -21.68 -10.03
CA THR A 377 13.51 -22.05 -10.27
C THR A 377 12.94 -21.21 -11.41
N ASP A 378 12.29 -21.85 -12.38
CA ASP A 378 11.67 -21.14 -13.50
C ASP A 378 10.52 -20.24 -13.05
N VAL A 379 9.70 -20.71 -12.09
CA VAL A 379 8.59 -19.94 -11.50
C VAL A 379 8.63 -20.12 -9.98
N PRO A 380 8.61 -19.02 -9.19
CA PRO A 380 8.55 -19.08 -7.73
C PRO A 380 7.31 -19.85 -7.24
N ALA A 381 7.46 -20.60 -6.15
CA ALA A 381 6.39 -21.47 -5.64
C ALA A 381 5.04 -20.76 -5.38
N PRO A 382 4.99 -19.55 -4.79
CA PRO A 382 3.73 -18.82 -4.63
C PRO A 382 3.06 -18.51 -5.97
N VAL A 383 3.82 -18.02 -6.96
CA VAL A 383 3.30 -17.71 -8.30
C VAL A 383 2.80 -18.99 -9.00
N ARG A 384 3.53 -20.10 -8.86
CA ARG A 384 3.10 -21.40 -9.38
C ARG A 384 1.77 -21.86 -8.78
N ALA A 385 1.57 -21.69 -7.47
CA ALA A 385 0.30 -22.04 -6.83
C ALA A 385 -0.87 -21.25 -7.42
N PHE A 386 -0.68 -19.96 -7.74
CA PHE A 386 -1.69 -19.17 -8.44
C PHE A 386 -1.93 -19.65 -9.88
N MET A 387 -0.88 -20.04 -10.61
CA MET A 387 -1.04 -20.62 -11.95
C MET A 387 -1.84 -21.92 -11.94
N GLU A 388 -1.72 -22.72 -10.88
CA GLU A 388 -2.36 -24.03 -10.77
C GLU A 388 -3.77 -23.97 -10.14
N LYS A 389 -4.01 -23.03 -9.24
CA LYS A 389 -5.24 -22.99 -8.41
C LYS A 389 -6.03 -21.69 -8.51
N GLY A 390 -5.44 -20.63 -9.05
CA GLY A 390 -6.05 -19.31 -9.08
C GLY A 390 -7.18 -19.24 -10.10
N ALA A 391 -8.35 -18.76 -9.67
CA ALA A 391 -9.54 -18.62 -10.51
C ALA A 391 -9.37 -17.61 -11.67
N ASP A 392 -8.33 -16.79 -11.62
CA ASP A 392 -8.04 -15.75 -12.60
C ASP A 392 -7.00 -16.14 -13.65
N PHE A 393 -6.45 -17.35 -13.60
CA PHE A 393 -5.36 -17.80 -14.47
C PHE A 393 -5.85 -18.76 -15.56
N VAL A 394 -5.40 -18.52 -16.79
CA VAL A 394 -5.53 -19.43 -17.93
C VAL A 394 -4.12 -19.76 -18.41
N VAL A 395 -3.74 -21.04 -18.41
CA VAL A 395 -2.39 -21.49 -18.78
C VAL A 395 -2.50 -22.51 -19.91
N GLU A 396 -2.03 -22.14 -21.10
CA GLU A 396 -2.27 -22.90 -22.32
C GLU A 396 -1.04 -22.97 -23.23
N ARG A 397 -0.99 -23.99 -24.10
CA ARG A 397 0.16 -24.20 -25.00
C ARG A 397 0.11 -23.36 -26.27
N ASP A 398 -1.08 -22.94 -26.69
CA ASP A 398 -1.30 -22.17 -27.90
C ASP A 398 -2.33 -21.06 -27.69
N LEU A 399 -2.28 -20.06 -28.58
CA LEU A 399 -3.08 -18.86 -28.47
C LEU A 399 -4.59 -19.13 -28.62
N SER A 400 -4.99 -20.10 -29.44
CA SER A 400 -6.41 -20.39 -29.65
C SER A 400 -7.03 -21.00 -28.39
N ALA A 401 -6.32 -21.92 -27.73
CA ALA A 401 -6.72 -22.43 -26.42
C ALA A 401 -6.74 -21.33 -25.35
N LEU A 402 -5.73 -20.46 -25.33
CA LEU A 402 -5.67 -19.34 -24.40
C LEU A 402 -6.90 -18.42 -24.53
N VAL A 403 -7.26 -18.02 -25.74
CA VAL A 403 -8.41 -17.14 -26.00
C VAL A 403 -9.73 -17.80 -25.61
N ARG A 404 -9.89 -19.10 -25.89
CA ARG A 404 -11.08 -19.85 -25.42
C ARG A 404 -11.17 -19.82 -23.89
N GLY A 405 -10.06 -20.04 -23.19
CA GLY A 405 -10.01 -19.97 -21.73
C GLY A 405 -10.31 -18.57 -21.20
N MET A 406 -9.75 -17.52 -21.81
CA MET A 406 -10.04 -16.12 -21.45
C MET A 406 -11.54 -15.82 -21.53
N ASN A 407 -12.16 -16.17 -22.67
CA ASN A 407 -13.59 -15.97 -22.91
C ASN A 407 -14.49 -16.84 -22.03
N ALA A 408 -14.01 -17.99 -21.55
CA ALA A 408 -14.75 -18.86 -20.64
C ALA A 408 -14.79 -18.32 -19.20
N LEU A 409 -13.85 -17.44 -18.81
CA LEU A 409 -13.84 -16.81 -17.49
C LEU A 409 -14.76 -15.59 -17.40
N THR A 410 -15.25 -15.06 -18.51
CA THR A 410 -16.11 -13.88 -18.56
C THR A 410 -17.56 -14.27 -18.88
N GLY A 411 -18.52 -13.45 -18.48
CA GLY A 411 -19.94 -13.70 -18.77
C GLY A 411 -20.26 -13.68 -20.28
N GLU A 412 -19.40 -13.01 -21.06
CA GLU A 412 -19.51 -12.91 -22.52
C GLU A 412 -18.14 -13.14 -23.17
N PRO A 413 -18.08 -13.74 -24.37
CA PRO A 413 -16.83 -13.96 -25.10
C PRO A 413 -16.38 -12.67 -25.81
N LEU A 414 -15.68 -11.80 -25.09
CA LEU A 414 -15.30 -10.46 -25.55
C LEU A 414 -14.00 -10.40 -26.38
N VAL A 415 -13.12 -11.39 -26.25
CA VAL A 415 -11.78 -11.39 -26.86
C VAL A 415 -11.78 -12.08 -28.21
N ASP A 416 -11.46 -11.34 -29.27
CA ASP A 416 -11.28 -11.86 -30.63
C ASP A 416 -9.85 -12.39 -30.84
N GLU A 417 -9.73 -13.67 -31.22
CA GLU A 417 -8.41 -14.30 -31.41
C GLU A 417 -7.61 -13.61 -32.52
N ALA A 418 -8.26 -13.26 -33.63
CA ALA A 418 -7.57 -12.70 -34.77
C ALA A 418 -6.96 -11.32 -34.44
N ALA A 419 -7.70 -10.48 -33.71
CA ALA A 419 -7.22 -9.19 -33.20
C ALA A 419 -6.08 -9.37 -32.21
N LEU A 420 -6.22 -10.24 -31.22
CA LEU A 420 -5.17 -10.47 -30.22
C LEU A 420 -3.88 -11.01 -30.88
N ARG A 421 -4.01 -11.96 -31.82
CA ARG A 421 -2.88 -12.49 -32.58
C ARG A 421 -2.16 -11.40 -33.36
N ARG A 422 -2.90 -10.48 -34.01
CA ARG A 422 -2.30 -9.35 -34.74
C ARG A 422 -1.48 -8.45 -33.80
N GLU A 423 -2.01 -8.13 -32.61
CA GLU A 423 -1.30 -7.30 -31.62
C GLU A 423 -0.02 -7.99 -31.12
N ILE A 424 -0.10 -9.26 -30.72
CA ILE A 424 1.06 -10.02 -30.23
C ILE A 424 2.15 -10.12 -31.31
N VAL A 425 1.76 -10.46 -32.55
CA VAL A 425 2.73 -10.57 -33.66
C VAL A 425 3.36 -9.22 -34.00
N ALA A 426 2.61 -8.12 -33.92
CA ALA A 426 3.15 -6.78 -34.13
C ALA A 426 4.21 -6.44 -33.07
N ARG A 427 3.91 -6.65 -31.77
CA ARG A 427 4.86 -6.49 -30.67
C ARG A 427 6.10 -7.38 -30.84
N ASP A 428 5.91 -8.65 -31.20
CA ASP A 428 7.00 -9.62 -31.35
C ASP A 428 7.97 -9.30 -32.50
N ARG A 429 7.49 -8.59 -33.54
CA ARG A 429 8.36 -8.03 -34.60
C ARG A 429 9.22 -6.89 -34.06
N GLU A 430 8.65 -6.01 -33.24
CA GLU A 430 9.36 -4.90 -32.61
C GLU A 430 10.41 -5.37 -31.59
N ILE A 431 10.18 -6.49 -30.91
CA ILE A 431 11.18 -7.11 -30.01
C ILE A 431 12.47 -7.47 -30.77
N ALA A 432 12.35 -8.00 -31.98
CA ALA A 432 13.48 -8.43 -32.81
C ALA A 432 14.20 -7.26 -33.50
N ASN A 433 13.58 -6.09 -33.56
CA ASN A 433 14.16 -4.90 -34.19
C ASN A 433 14.93 -4.06 -33.15
N PRO A 434 16.27 -3.92 -33.23
CA PRO A 434 17.06 -3.11 -32.29
C PRO A 434 16.60 -1.65 -32.20
N PHE A 435 16.01 -1.14 -33.29
CA PHE A 435 15.25 0.11 -33.32
C PHE A 435 13.77 -0.23 -33.11
N THR A 436 13.02 0.52 -32.32
CA THR A 436 11.60 0.23 -32.14
C THR A 436 10.82 1.50 -31.97
N LYS A 437 9.60 1.51 -32.49
CA LYS A 437 8.62 2.58 -32.22
C LYS A 437 7.60 2.16 -31.15
N ASP A 438 7.61 0.89 -30.73
CA ASP A 438 6.78 0.42 -29.64
C ASP A 438 7.35 0.89 -28.31
N LEU A 439 6.57 1.74 -27.62
CA LEU A 439 7.00 2.38 -26.39
C LEU A 439 7.09 1.40 -25.21
N GLN A 440 6.34 0.29 -25.23
CA GLN A 440 6.52 -0.76 -24.23
C GLN A 440 7.83 -1.53 -24.47
N VAL A 441 8.16 -1.85 -25.73
CA VAL A 441 9.44 -2.51 -26.04
C VAL A 441 10.61 -1.60 -25.66
N THR A 442 10.49 -0.29 -25.91
CA THR A 442 11.44 0.71 -25.43
C THR A 442 11.56 0.70 -23.90
N ALA A 443 10.44 0.67 -23.19
CA ALA A 443 10.38 0.59 -21.73
C ALA A 443 11.03 -0.70 -21.17
N ILE A 444 10.76 -1.87 -21.77
CA ILE A 444 11.37 -3.15 -21.36
C ILE A 444 12.90 -3.07 -21.52
N ARG A 445 13.39 -2.54 -22.63
CA ARG A 445 14.83 -2.33 -22.86
C ARG A 445 15.43 -1.34 -21.86
N GLY A 446 14.70 -0.26 -21.58
CA GLY A 446 15.06 0.76 -20.58
C GLY A 446 15.19 0.18 -19.18
N ALA A 447 14.21 -0.59 -18.72
CA ALA A 447 14.22 -1.26 -17.41
C ALA A 447 15.49 -2.11 -17.26
N ARG A 448 15.86 -2.88 -18.28
CA ARG A 448 17.07 -3.73 -18.24
C ARG A 448 18.40 -2.96 -18.26
N ARG A 449 18.42 -1.65 -18.50
CA ARG A 449 19.63 -0.83 -18.32
C ARG A 449 19.94 -0.64 -16.84
N TYR A 450 18.93 -0.70 -15.97
CA TYR A 450 19.13 -0.76 -14.53
C TYR A 450 19.59 -2.15 -14.11
N LEU A 451 20.69 -2.22 -13.37
CA LEU A 451 21.32 -3.47 -12.95
C LEU A 451 20.37 -4.33 -12.11
N GLY A 452 19.62 -3.72 -11.18
CA GLY A 452 18.69 -4.44 -10.31
C GLY A 452 17.62 -5.14 -11.13
N ASP A 453 16.99 -4.41 -12.05
CA ASP A 453 15.95 -4.98 -12.91
C ASP A 453 16.47 -6.11 -13.80
N ARG A 454 17.62 -5.90 -14.44
CA ARG A 454 18.22 -6.91 -15.32
C ARG A 454 18.47 -8.24 -14.60
N LEU A 455 18.93 -8.16 -13.36
CA LEU A 455 19.28 -9.32 -12.54
C LEU A 455 18.03 -10.03 -12.03
N ILE A 456 17.14 -9.32 -11.34
CA ILE A 456 16.12 -9.97 -10.50
C ILE A 456 14.67 -9.69 -10.90
N ARG A 457 14.41 -8.76 -11.84
CA ARG A 457 13.04 -8.24 -12.05
C ARG A 457 12.49 -8.40 -13.45
N THR A 458 13.29 -8.10 -14.49
CA THR A 458 12.82 -7.99 -15.87
C THR A 458 13.39 -9.12 -16.71
N ALA A 459 12.51 -9.87 -17.38
CA ALA A 459 12.85 -10.92 -18.31
C ALA A 459 13.72 -10.38 -19.46
N ALA A 460 14.53 -11.26 -20.08
CA ALA A 460 15.19 -10.87 -21.33
C ALA A 460 14.11 -10.67 -22.40
N PRO A 461 14.17 -9.63 -23.25
CA PRO A 461 13.15 -9.39 -24.26
C PRO A 461 13.12 -10.58 -25.23
N HIS A 462 11.94 -11.12 -25.45
CA HIS A 462 11.69 -12.22 -26.37
C HIS A 462 10.27 -12.15 -26.92
N ARG A 463 10.00 -12.97 -27.94
CA ARG A 463 8.69 -13.07 -28.56
C ARG A 463 7.75 -13.85 -27.64
N LEU A 464 6.55 -13.34 -27.42
CA LEU A 464 5.53 -14.01 -26.60
C LEU A 464 5.14 -15.36 -27.21
N LEU A 465 5.10 -15.45 -28.54
CA LEU A 465 4.73 -16.69 -29.23
C LEU A 465 5.93 -17.64 -29.45
N ASP A 466 7.09 -17.43 -28.81
CA ASP A 466 8.18 -18.41 -28.84
C ASP A 466 7.80 -19.65 -28.01
N PRO A 467 7.62 -20.84 -28.62
CA PRO A 467 7.24 -22.04 -27.87
C PRO A 467 8.25 -22.42 -26.77
N LYS A 468 9.51 -21.99 -26.90
CA LYS A 468 10.55 -22.23 -25.88
C LYS A 468 10.39 -21.34 -24.64
N ALA A 469 9.57 -20.30 -24.71
CA ALA A 469 9.23 -19.42 -23.60
C ALA A 469 7.93 -19.82 -22.88
N GLY A 470 7.13 -20.69 -23.50
CA GLY A 470 5.82 -21.08 -23.01
C GLY A 470 5.81 -21.95 -21.75
N PRO A 471 4.61 -22.34 -21.26
CA PRO A 471 3.29 -22.06 -21.84
C PRO A 471 2.89 -20.58 -21.88
N LEU A 472 1.90 -20.25 -22.69
CA LEU A 472 1.22 -18.95 -22.68
C LEU A 472 0.30 -18.86 -21.46
N ILE A 473 0.18 -17.66 -20.93
CA ILE A 473 -0.58 -17.38 -19.72
C ILE A 473 -1.41 -16.13 -19.95
N ALA A 474 -2.67 -16.18 -19.55
CA ALA A 474 -3.55 -15.03 -19.43
C ALA A 474 -4.00 -14.92 -17.96
N VAL A 475 -4.00 -13.69 -17.44
CA VAL A 475 -4.42 -13.40 -16.06
C VAL A 475 -5.49 -12.34 -16.09
N ARG A 476 -6.68 -12.67 -15.59
CA ARG A 476 -7.76 -11.69 -15.41
C ARG A 476 -7.46 -10.83 -14.19
N LEU A 477 -7.43 -9.53 -14.37
CA LEU A 477 -7.13 -8.57 -13.32
C LEU A 477 -8.36 -7.77 -12.96
N ARG A 478 -8.54 -7.50 -11.67
CA ARG A 478 -9.65 -6.73 -11.11
C ARG A 478 -9.15 -5.59 -10.25
N VAL A 479 -10.01 -4.60 -10.04
CA VAL A 479 -9.74 -3.49 -9.12
C VAL A 479 -9.69 -4.02 -7.68
N LEU A 480 -8.59 -3.72 -6.99
CA LEU A 480 -8.32 -4.11 -5.62
C LEU A 480 -8.36 -2.89 -4.71
N THR A 481 -9.32 -2.85 -3.79
CA THR A 481 -9.36 -1.79 -2.77
C THR A 481 -8.12 -1.88 -1.90
N ARG A 482 -7.53 -0.73 -1.54
CA ARG A 482 -6.30 -0.75 -0.74
C ARG A 482 -6.15 0.39 0.23
N LYS A 483 -6.19 1.65 -0.24
CA LYS A 483 -5.91 2.82 0.60
C LYS A 483 -6.86 3.98 0.31
N SER A 484 -7.22 4.70 1.36
CA SER A 484 -7.60 6.11 1.25
C SER A 484 -6.34 6.97 1.34
N LEU A 485 -6.15 7.86 0.36
CA LEU A 485 -5.06 8.85 0.38
C LEU A 485 -5.49 10.11 1.13
N GLY A 486 -6.80 10.42 1.14
CA GLY A 486 -7.39 11.43 2.02
C GLY A 486 -7.41 11.03 3.49
N GLY A 487 -7.76 11.96 4.36
CA GLY A 487 -7.94 11.71 5.79
C GLY A 487 -8.05 12.98 6.64
N LEU A 488 -7.85 12.83 7.95
CA LEU A 488 -7.87 13.93 8.92
C LEU A 488 -6.73 14.92 8.62
N ALA A 489 -7.08 16.18 8.42
CA ALA A 489 -6.13 17.26 8.20
C ALA A 489 -5.26 17.44 9.46
N THR A 490 -3.95 17.55 9.26
CA THR A 490 -2.98 17.69 10.36
C THR A 490 -1.83 18.61 9.99
N ASP A 491 -1.34 19.37 10.96
CA ASP A 491 -0.08 20.10 10.79
C ASP A 491 1.15 19.17 10.94
N LEU A 492 2.37 19.69 10.80
CA LEU A 492 3.62 18.90 10.92
C LEU A 492 3.89 18.34 12.34
N SER A 493 3.14 18.79 13.34
CA SER A 493 3.15 18.19 14.70
C SER A 493 2.05 17.12 14.86
N SER A 494 1.41 16.72 13.76
CA SER A 494 0.29 15.77 13.74
C SER A 494 -0.93 16.21 14.54
N ARG A 495 -1.06 17.51 14.88
CA ARG A 495 -2.26 18.05 15.52
C ARG A 495 -3.37 18.07 14.49
N VAL A 496 -4.52 17.50 14.82
CA VAL A 496 -5.70 17.53 13.93
C VAL A 496 -6.19 18.97 13.83
N LEU A 497 -6.60 19.37 12.63
CA LEU A 497 -7.09 20.73 12.35
C LEU A 497 -8.61 20.75 12.24
N THR A 498 -9.21 21.88 12.60
CA THR A 498 -10.61 22.20 12.31
C THR A 498 -10.77 22.67 10.86
N ALA A 499 -12.02 22.91 10.43
CA ALA A 499 -12.30 23.42 9.08
C ALA A 499 -11.65 24.80 8.83
N GLU A 500 -11.48 25.58 9.89
CA GLU A 500 -10.85 26.89 9.89
C GLU A 500 -9.32 26.82 9.82
N GLY A 501 -8.73 25.62 9.91
CA GLY A 501 -7.29 25.39 9.85
C GLY A 501 -6.56 25.51 11.19
N GLU A 502 -7.29 25.72 12.29
CA GLU A 502 -6.73 25.79 13.64
C GLU A 502 -6.58 24.41 14.28
N PRO A 503 -5.57 24.17 15.13
CA PRO A 503 -5.46 22.92 15.87
C PRO A 503 -6.67 22.65 16.76
N LEU A 504 -7.30 21.48 16.58
CA LEU A 504 -8.32 20.95 17.48
C LEU A 504 -7.64 20.47 18.78
N PRO A 505 -7.83 21.15 19.93
CA PRO A 505 -7.04 20.85 21.11
C PRO A 505 -7.25 19.41 21.61
N GLY A 506 -6.17 18.75 22.01
CA GLY A 506 -6.18 17.37 22.50
C GLY A 506 -6.19 16.29 21.43
N LEU A 507 -6.46 16.59 20.15
CA LEU A 507 -6.57 15.57 19.10
C LEU A 507 -5.36 15.56 18.14
N TYR A 508 -4.83 14.37 17.92
CA TYR A 508 -3.75 14.07 16.98
C TYR A 508 -4.16 12.94 16.04
N ALA A 509 -3.57 12.88 14.86
CA ALA A 509 -3.78 11.77 13.94
C ALA A 509 -2.50 11.41 13.18
N ALA A 510 -2.36 10.13 12.87
CA ALA A 510 -1.22 9.60 12.14
C ALA A 510 -1.61 8.35 11.35
N GLY A 511 -0.75 7.95 10.41
CA GLY A 511 -1.03 6.84 9.53
C GLY A 511 -2.14 7.16 8.54
N GLU A 512 -2.88 6.14 8.10
CA GLU A 512 -3.84 6.26 6.98
C GLU A 512 -5.04 7.12 7.38
N ALA A 513 -5.37 7.13 8.67
CA ALA A 513 -6.39 8.00 9.24
C ALA A 513 -6.11 9.49 8.99
N ALA A 514 -4.84 9.86 8.83
CA ALA A 514 -4.40 11.22 8.50
C ALA A 514 -4.02 11.40 7.02
N GLY A 515 -4.44 10.51 6.12
CA GLY A 515 -3.99 10.51 4.71
C GLY A 515 -2.48 10.31 4.57
N PHE A 516 -1.87 9.63 5.56
CA PHE A 516 -0.43 9.52 5.83
C PHE A 516 0.32 10.85 6.03
N GLY A 517 -0.39 11.94 6.38
CA GLY A 517 0.11 13.18 6.98
C GLY A 517 -0.46 14.44 6.34
N GLY A 518 -1.28 15.21 7.05
CA GLY A 518 -1.95 16.41 6.53
C GLY A 518 -3.23 16.15 5.75
N GLY A 519 -3.76 14.92 5.81
CA GLY A 519 -5.00 14.51 5.13
C GLY A 519 -4.83 14.23 3.65
N GLY A 520 -3.60 14.03 3.17
CA GLY A 520 -3.38 13.84 1.74
C GLY A 520 -1.95 13.89 1.25
N VAL A 521 -0.94 13.45 2.01
CA VAL A 521 0.50 13.66 1.69
C VAL A 521 0.92 13.20 0.28
N HIS A 522 0.16 12.29 -0.33
CA HIS A 522 0.39 11.76 -1.66
C HIS A 522 -0.33 12.53 -2.77
N GLY A 523 -1.24 13.46 -2.46
CA GLY A 523 -2.13 14.02 -3.47
C GLY A 523 -2.97 12.91 -4.12
N TYR A 524 -3.08 12.92 -5.45
CA TYR A 524 -3.87 11.95 -6.20
C TYR A 524 -3.18 10.59 -6.41
N ARG A 525 -1.85 10.57 -6.50
CA ARG A 525 -1.07 9.35 -6.79
C ARG A 525 0.04 9.18 -5.78
N ALA A 526 0.32 7.93 -5.38
CA ALA A 526 1.40 7.65 -4.45
C ALA A 526 2.66 7.17 -5.19
N LEU A 527 3.83 7.48 -4.63
CA LEU A 527 5.08 6.82 -5.00
C LEU A 527 5.22 5.52 -4.20
N GLU A 528 5.79 4.50 -4.83
CA GLU A 528 5.93 3.20 -4.17
C GLU A 528 6.85 3.25 -2.93
N GLY A 529 6.46 2.55 -1.87
CA GLY A 529 7.20 2.49 -0.60
C GLY A 529 6.96 3.68 0.34
N THR A 530 6.08 4.60 0.01
CA THR A 530 5.81 5.77 0.86
C THR A 530 4.84 5.46 1.99
N PHE A 531 3.86 4.56 1.80
CA PHE A 531 2.80 4.27 2.77
C PHE A 531 3.30 3.84 4.16
N LEU A 532 4.10 2.77 4.22
CA LEU A 532 4.68 2.30 5.50
C LEU A 532 5.59 3.36 6.11
N GLY A 533 6.37 4.04 5.27
CA GLY A 533 7.19 5.15 5.76
C GLY A 533 6.35 6.29 6.31
N GLY A 534 5.20 6.59 5.72
CA GLY A 534 4.26 7.62 6.18
C GLY A 534 3.69 7.28 7.55
N CYS A 535 3.34 6.00 7.78
CA CYS A 535 2.99 5.50 9.13
C CYS A 535 4.13 5.75 10.13
N LEU A 536 5.37 5.40 9.77
CA LEU A 536 6.54 5.62 10.63
C LEU A 536 6.76 7.11 10.93
N PHE A 537 6.67 7.96 9.91
CA PHE A 537 6.98 9.39 10.02
C PHE A 537 5.92 10.13 10.83
N SER A 538 4.66 10.03 10.42
CA SER A 538 3.53 10.66 11.11
C SER A 538 3.31 10.09 12.52
N GLY A 539 3.48 8.76 12.72
CA GLY A 539 3.36 8.15 14.04
C GLY A 539 4.42 8.68 15.02
N ARG A 540 5.66 8.84 14.54
CA ARG A 540 6.74 9.44 15.33
C ARG A 540 6.50 10.91 15.63
N ALA A 541 5.97 11.67 14.67
CA ALA A 541 5.59 13.07 14.87
C ALA A 541 4.49 13.20 15.94
N ALA A 542 3.41 12.44 15.82
CA ALA A 542 2.29 12.42 16.76
C ALA A 542 2.73 12.03 18.18
N GLY A 543 3.45 10.91 18.34
CA GLY A 543 3.91 10.46 19.66
C GLY A 543 4.80 11.48 20.36
N ARG A 544 5.72 12.12 19.62
CA ARG A 544 6.61 13.16 20.17
C ARG A 544 5.88 14.46 20.49
N ALA A 545 4.93 14.87 19.66
CA ALA A 545 4.16 16.09 19.89
C ALA A 545 3.23 15.92 21.09
N ALA A 546 2.49 14.81 21.17
CA ALA A 546 1.65 14.48 22.30
C ALA A 546 2.47 14.38 23.59
N ALA A 547 3.64 13.73 23.58
CA ALA A 547 4.52 13.64 24.77
C ALA A 547 4.94 15.00 25.34
N ARG A 548 5.13 16.02 24.48
CA ARG A 548 5.48 17.38 24.89
C ARG A 548 4.28 18.20 25.36
N ALA A 549 3.08 17.87 24.87
CA ALA A 549 1.86 18.60 25.18
C ALA A 549 1.23 18.20 26.53
N VAL A 550 1.58 17.02 27.04
CA VAL A 550 1.06 16.48 28.31
C VAL A 550 2.06 16.70 29.45
N ALA A 551 1.54 16.95 30.65
CA ALA A 551 2.32 17.28 31.85
C ALA A 551 3.11 16.07 32.36
#